data_AF-A0A3S2BU54-F1
#
_entry.id   AF-A0A3S2BU54-F1
#
_cell.length_a   1.000
_cell.length_b   1.000
_cell.length_c   1.000
_cell.angle_alpha   90.00
_cell.angle_beta   90.00
_cell.angle_gamma   90.00
#
_symmetry.space_group_name_H-M   'P 1'
#
loop_
_entity.id
_entity.type
_entity.pdbx_description
1 polymer ?
#
loop_
_entity_poly.entity_id
_entity_poly.type
_entity_poly.pdbx_seq_one_letter_code
_entity_poly.pdbx_strand_id
1 'polypeptide(L)' 'IFGRRIASVPGYRYSPAFREMDIVWTPETVSKLFELGPSRYTPGTKMPEQTIRDPEHRAALIRFLQAETRSN' A
#
# COMPACT_ATOMS: atom_id res chain seq x y z
N ILE A 1 8.50 -1.67 4.97
CA ILE A 1 7.14 -2.16 4.60
C ILE A 1 7.17 -3.03 3.36
N PHE A 2 8.14 -2.85 2.46
CA PHE A 2 8.26 -3.68 1.26
C PHE A 2 8.55 -5.15 1.59
N GLY A 3 8.03 -6.06 0.76
CA GLY A 3 8.07 -7.52 0.93
C GLY A 3 7.00 -8.10 1.85
N ARG A 4 6.25 -7.25 2.57
CA ARG A 4 5.21 -7.70 3.51
C ARG A 4 3.89 -8.00 2.78
N ARG A 5 3.27 -9.15 3.07
CA ARG A 5 1.91 -9.47 2.62
C ARG A 5 0.90 -8.46 3.19
N ILE A 6 -0.14 -8.13 2.44
CA ILE A 6 -1.26 -7.33 2.93
C ILE A 6 -1.93 -7.98 4.15
N ALA A 7 -2.58 -7.16 4.98
CA ALA A 7 -3.34 -7.61 6.14
C ALA A 7 -2.58 -8.47 7.17
N SER A 8 -1.24 -8.38 7.20
CA SER A 8 -0.38 -9.27 8.00
C SER A 8 0.13 -8.66 9.31
N VAL A 9 -0.16 -7.38 9.59
CA VAL A 9 0.32 -6.74 10.82
C VAL A 9 -0.47 -7.27 12.02
N PRO A 10 0.19 -7.87 13.01
CA PRO A 10 -0.49 -8.39 14.20
C PRO A 10 -1.22 -7.29 14.97
N GLY A 11 -2.37 -7.62 15.56
CA GLY A 11 -3.16 -6.70 16.39
C GLY A 11 -4.00 -5.66 15.62
N TYR A 12 -3.81 -5.50 14.31
CA TYR A 12 -4.65 -4.61 13.51
C TYR A 12 -5.91 -5.31 12.98
N ARG A 13 -7.09 -4.71 13.19
CA ARG A 13 -8.38 -5.25 12.75
C ARG A 13 -8.67 -4.87 11.29
N TYR A 14 -8.14 -5.67 10.37
CA TYR A 14 -8.47 -5.64 8.93
C TYR A 14 -9.89 -6.17 8.66
N SER A 15 -10.54 -5.66 7.60
CA SER A 15 -11.82 -6.21 7.13
C SER A 15 -11.63 -7.61 6.49
N PRO A 16 -12.68 -8.45 6.45
CA PRO A 16 -12.59 -9.77 5.81
C PRO A 16 -12.16 -9.70 4.34
N ALA A 17 -12.81 -8.87 3.54
CA ALA A 17 -12.48 -8.68 2.12
C ALA A 17 -11.01 -8.29 1.90
N PHE A 18 -10.46 -7.44 2.76
CA PHE A 18 -9.06 -7.01 2.67
C PHE A 18 -8.06 -8.11 3.04
N ARG A 19 -8.46 -9.08 3.88
CA ARG A 19 -7.61 -10.25 4.24
C ARG A 19 -7.56 -11.32 3.15
N GLU A 20 -8.63 -11.44 2.36
CA GLU A 20 -8.72 -12.41 1.26
C GLU A 20 -7.87 -12.00 0.05
N MET A 21 -7.43 -10.75 -0.01
CA MET A 21 -6.57 -10.26 -1.08
C MET A 21 -5.17 -10.90 -1.03
N ASP A 22 -4.63 -11.18 -2.21
CA ASP A 22 -3.29 -11.73 -2.39
C ASP A 22 -2.32 -10.67 -2.93
N ILE A 23 -2.05 -9.66 -2.10
CA ILE A 23 -1.13 -8.57 -2.44
C ILE A 23 0.10 -8.64 -1.53
N VAL A 24 1.28 -8.46 -2.12
CA VAL A 24 2.53 -8.18 -1.41
C VAL A 24 2.88 -6.72 -1.66
N TRP A 25 3.26 -6.00 -0.61
CA TRP A 25 3.72 -4.63 -0.74
C TRP A 25 5.09 -4.59 -1.42
N THR A 26 5.08 -4.29 -2.70
CA THR A 26 6.23 -4.00 -3.56
C THR A 26 6.22 -2.52 -3.97
N PRO A 27 7.31 -1.95 -4.48
CA PRO A 27 7.31 -0.60 -5.05
C PRO A 27 6.17 -0.37 -6.05
N GLU A 28 5.89 -1.36 -6.89
CA GLU A 28 4.89 -1.30 -7.96
C GLU A 28 3.47 -1.32 -7.40
N THR A 29 3.18 -2.20 -6.44
CA THR A 29 1.84 -2.31 -5.84
C THR A 29 1.53 -1.10 -4.95
N VAL A 30 2.53 -0.54 -4.26
CA VAL A 30 2.36 0.72 -3.52
C VAL A 30 2.18 1.89 -4.49
N SER A 31 2.93 1.97 -5.59
CA SER A 31 2.72 3.01 -6.61
C SER A 31 1.32 2.93 -7.20
N LYS A 32 0.86 1.71 -7.53
CA LYS A 32 -0.47 1.44 -8.06
C LYS A 32 -1.60 1.77 -7.07
N LEU A 33 -1.37 1.57 -5.77
CA LEU A 33 -2.30 2.00 -4.71
C LEU A 33 -2.53 3.52 -4.77
N PHE A 34 -1.47 4.32 -4.88
CA PHE A 34 -1.58 5.78 -4.96
C PHE A 34 -1.97 6.28 -6.36
N GLU A 35 -1.83 5.47 -7.39
CA GLU A 35 -2.31 5.81 -8.73
C GLU A 35 -3.84 5.62 -8.84
N LEU A 36 -4.34 4.47 -8.39
CA LEU A 36 -5.75 4.09 -8.56
C LEU A 36 -6.65 4.52 -7.41
N GLY A 37 -6.07 4.70 -6.23
CA GLY A 37 -6.80 4.99 -5.00
C GLY A 37 -7.07 3.74 -4.14
N PRO A 38 -7.04 3.85 -2.80
CA PRO A 38 -7.25 2.72 -1.89
C PRO A 38 -8.59 2.00 -2.06
N SER A 39 -9.71 2.71 -2.28
CA SER A 39 -11.02 2.06 -2.40
C SER A 39 -11.11 1.16 -3.63
N ARG A 40 -10.46 1.57 -4.72
CA ARG A 40 -10.45 0.86 -6.00
C ARG A 40 -9.43 -0.27 -6.02
N TYR A 41 -8.21 -0.02 -5.51
CA TYR A 41 -7.14 -1.02 -5.55
C TYR A 41 -7.25 -2.06 -4.44
N THR A 42 -7.77 -1.67 -3.27
CA THR A 42 -7.94 -2.54 -2.11
C THR A 42 -9.34 -2.41 -1.48
N PRO A 43 -10.39 -3.00 -2.10
CA PRO A 43 -11.76 -2.87 -1.62
C PRO A 43 -11.93 -3.32 -0.17
N GLY A 44 -12.72 -2.56 0.60
CA GLY A 44 -12.92 -2.82 2.04
C GLY A 44 -11.76 -2.35 2.93
N THR A 45 -10.77 -1.64 2.39
CA THR A 45 -9.76 -0.92 3.18
C THR A 45 -10.39 0.15 4.08
N LYS A 46 -9.75 0.43 5.22
CA LYS A 46 -10.07 1.57 6.09
C LYS A 46 -9.24 2.81 5.76
N MET A 47 -8.34 2.70 4.79
CA MET A 47 -7.50 3.81 4.34
C MET A 47 -8.36 4.86 3.64
N PRO A 48 -8.29 6.14 4.03
CA PRO A 48 -8.96 7.22 3.32
C PRO A 48 -8.50 7.30 1.87
N GLU A 49 -9.42 7.69 1.00
CA GLU A 49 -9.17 7.83 -0.43
C GLU A 49 -8.10 8.90 -0.69
N GLN A 50 -7.05 8.51 -1.41
CA GLN A 50 -5.91 9.37 -1.70
C GLN A 50 -5.20 8.90 -2.96
N THR A 51 -5.01 9.82 -3.89
CA THR A 51 -4.33 9.56 -5.15
C THR A 51 -3.23 10.58 -5.40
N ILE A 52 -2.14 10.15 -6.00
CA ILE A 52 -1.04 11.00 -6.45
C ILE A 52 -0.97 10.84 -7.97
N ARG A 53 -1.50 11.81 -8.71
CA ARG A 53 -1.58 11.74 -10.18
C ARG A 53 -0.22 11.86 -10.86
N ASP A 54 0.65 12.69 -10.29
CA ASP A 54 1.99 12.92 -10.81
C ASP A 54 2.88 11.68 -10.61
N PRO A 55 3.42 11.08 -11.68
CA PRO A 55 4.29 9.91 -11.59
C PRO A 55 5.62 10.20 -10.86
N GLU A 56 6.17 11.42 -10.95
CA GLU A 56 7.40 11.78 -10.25
C GLU A 56 7.18 11.88 -8.74
N HIS A 57 6.03 12.42 -8.32
CA HIS A 57 5.65 12.44 -6.91
C HIS A 57 5.43 11.02 -6.36
N ARG A 58 4.83 10.11 -7.14
CA ARG A 58 4.73 8.70 -6.76
C ARG A 58 6.11 8.07 -6.62
N ALA A 59 7.00 8.27 -7.58
CA ALA A 59 8.37 7.77 -7.51
C ALA A 59 9.13 8.31 -6.29
N ALA A 60 8.96 9.59 -5.96
CA ALA A 60 9.55 10.20 -4.77
C ALA A 60 9.03 9.56 -3.48
N LEU A 61 7.72 9.34 -3.37
CA LEU A 61 7.11 8.65 -2.23
C LEU A 61 7.66 7.22 -2.07
N ILE A 62 7.77 6.47 -3.17
CA ILE A 62 8.33 5.11 -3.14
C ILE A 62 9.77 5.12 -2.62
N ARG A 63 10.62 6.01 -3.13
CA ARG A 63 12.02 6.15 -2.66
C ARG A 63 12.07 6.47 -1.17
N PHE A 64 11.24 7.41 -0.71
CA PHE A 64 11.16 7.77 0.71
C PHE A 64 10.76 6.55 1.57
N LEU A 65 9.68 5.86 1.21
CA LEU A 65 9.24 4.66 1.94
C LEU A 65 10.30 3.55 1.92
N GLN A 66 11.09 3.43 0.84
CA GLN A 66 12.15 2.44 0.75
C GLN A 66 13.29 2.76 1.73
N ALA A 67 13.64 4.03 1.88
CA ALA A 67 14.64 4.49 2.83
C ALA A 67 14.17 4.30 4.28
N GLU A 68 12.98 4.80 4.61
CA GLU A 68 12.47 4.84 5.99
C GLU A 68 12.01 3.49 6.53
N THR A 69 11.72 2.53 5.65
CA THR A 69 11.12 1.25 6.07
C THR A 69 11.97 0.04 5.71
N ARG A 70 13.23 0.28 5.34
CA ARG A 70 14.27 -0.75 5.29
C ARG A 70 14.50 -1.21 6.73
N SER A 71 14.21 -2.47 7.01
CA SER A 71 14.56 -3.09 8.28
C SER A 71 16.07 -2.99 8.47
N ASN A 72 16.51 -2.46 9.61
CA ASN A 72 17.86 -2.67 10.11
C ASN A 72 17.98 -4.09 10.67
#